data_AF-A0A1H0ZGX9-F1
#
_entry.id   AF-A0A1H0ZGX9-F1
#
_cell.length_a   1.000
_cell.length_b   1.000
_cell.length_c   1.000
_cell.angle_alpha   90.00
_cell.angle_beta   90.00
_cell.angle_gamma   90.00
#
_symmetry.space_group_name_H-M   'P 1'
#
loop_
_entity.id
_entity.type
_entity.pdbx_description
1 polymer ?
#
loop_
_entity_poly.entity_id
_entity_poly.type
_entity_poly.pdbx_seq_one_letter_code
_entity_poly.pdbx_strand_id
1 'polypeptide(L)'
;MVQQKLKQEQTLQLKMNQSLLQSIHLLQFTGIEIIEYIKEISKENPLIEEVNYDYEITKYKNSNADQPSIGEINQATLSMYEQLKNQLYMLNVPSYLEPVVSFGIDSLNDDGYLDIELNIWAENCNTTIEKVEQALALIQSLEPAGIGARTLQECIQLQMDKSYPYIGELLQEHLDWVAEENISAISVQYQLTEDKASVMLEEIKSCHPKPGKLLSQTSTEYIIPEANIYEEDGKWKISFYKWNSPAIEINESYTNLMANEKEAEDYLKEKFKQVDWLKHAISFRSNTLENVIRNIVDKQQMYFEHGSFMLQPLTLKDIATELRLHISTVSRAISNKYVQTKHGVIPLKFFLQSGVKQSDGQQTSSFVIKQLIFELLKHENKHKPLSDQMIKNRLYEEFSISIARRTVMKYREQLGIASSTKRK
;
A
#
# COMPACT_ATOMS: atom_id res chain seq x y z
N MET A 1 -43.88 12.18 35.09
CA MET A 1 -43.54 13.00 33.90
C MET A 1 -42.07 13.42 33.84
N VAL A 2 -41.46 13.98 34.91
CA VAL A 2 -40.05 14.45 34.88
C VAL A 2 -39.03 13.34 34.62
N GLN A 3 -39.15 12.18 35.26
CA GLN A 3 -38.24 11.03 35.01
C GLN A 3 -38.32 10.47 33.58
N GLN A 4 -39.52 10.48 32.98
CA GLN A 4 -39.73 10.00 31.62
C GLN A 4 -39.09 10.95 30.60
N LYS A 5 -39.19 12.26 30.85
CA LYS A 5 -38.56 13.31 30.04
C LYS A 5 -37.03 13.26 30.13
N LEU A 6 -36.48 13.06 31.33
CA LEU A 6 -35.03 12.93 31.55
C LEU A 6 -34.46 11.68 30.87
N LYS A 7 -35.18 10.55 30.95
CA LYS A 7 -34.78 9.29 30.30
C LYS A 7 -34.82 9.39 28.77
N GLN A 8 -35.80 10.14 28.24
CA GLN A 8 -35.94 10.43 26.81
C GLN A 8 -34.83 11.37 26.30
N GLU A 9 -34.46 12.40 27.06
CA GLU A 9 -33.33 13.27 26.75
C GLU A 9 -31.99 12.52 26.78
N GLN A 10 -31.76 11.65 27.77
CA GLN A 10 -30.55 10.82 27.84
C GLN A 10 -30.46 9.81 26.70
N THR A 11 -31.57 9.18 26.30
CA THR A 11 -31.57 8.26 25.14
C THR A 11 -31.38 8.99 23.81
N LEU A 12 -31.95 10.19 23.66
CA LEU A 12 -31.70 11.03 22.49
C LEU A 12 -30.23 11.48 22.41
N GLN A 13 -29.62 11.86 23.54
CA GLN A 13 -28.19 12.20 23.59
C GLN A 13 -27.29 11.01 23.25
N LEU A 14 -27.61 9.81 23.74
CA LEU A 14 -26.86 8.58 23.43
C LEU A 14 -26.99 8.20 21.95
N LYS A 15 -28.20 8.24 21.38
CA LYS A 15 -28.43 7.99 19.94
C LYS A 15 -27.75 9.04 19.05
N MET A 16 -27.78 10.33 19.45
CA MET A 16 -27.02 11.39 18.77
C MET A 16 -25.53 11.11 18.81
N ASN A 17 -24.97 10.73 19.96
CA ASN A 17 -23.55 10.45 20.10
C ASN A 17 -23.12 9.24 19.26
N GLN A 18 -23.94 8.18 19.20
CA GLN A 18 -23.70 7.02 18.35
C GLN A 18 -23.77 7.37 16.86
N SER A 19 -24.78 8.15 16.45
CA SER A 19 -24.92 8.62 15.07
C SER A 19 -23.78 9.56 14.65
N LEU A 20 -23.27 10.38 15.57
CA LEU A 20 -22.14 11.27 15.34
C LEU A 20 -20.84 10.46 15.20
N LEU A 21 -20.62 9.48 16.07
CA LEU A 21 -19.45 8.57 15.99
C LEU A 21 -19.44 7.78 14.68
N GLN A 22 -20.59 7.26 14.25
CA GLN A 22 -20.72 6.58 12.96
C GLN A 22 -20.47 7.53 11.78
N SER A 23 -20.98 8.77 11.84
CA SER A 23 -20.72 9.77 10.79
C SER A 23 -19.23 10.17 10.72
N ILE A 24 -18.52 10.17 11.85
CA ILE A 24 -17.07 10.43 11.91
C ILE A 24 -16.27 9.27 11.30
N HIS A 25 -16.72 8.04 11.51
CA HIS A 25 -16.09 6.85 10.93
C HIS A 25 -16.26 6.82 9.40
N LEU A 26 -17.46 7.17 8.93
CA LEU A 26 -17.78 7.29 7.50
C LEU A 26 -16.87 8.29 6.77
N LEU A 27 -16.41 9.37 7.43
CA LEU A 27 -15.48 10.32 6.81
C LEU A 27 -14.15 9.69 6.39
N GLN A 28 -13.71 8.63 7.08
CA GLN A 28 -12.44 7.97 6.78
C GLN A 28 -12.57 6.99 5.62
N PHE A 29 -13.77 6.46 5.38
CA PHE A 29 -14.01 5.46 4.34
C PHE A 29 -13.73 5.99 2.94
N THR A 30 -12.94 5.24 2.18
CA THR A 30 -12.77 5.37 0.74
C THR A 30 -14.12 5.17 0.02
N GLY A 31 -14.23 5.61 -1.24
CA GLY A 31 -15.44 5.38 -2.03
C GLY A 31 -15.86 3.90 -2.07
N ILE A 32 -14.88 2.99 -2.16
CA ILE A 32 -15.11 1.53 -2.20
C ILE A 32 -15.64 1.02 -0.85
N GLU A 33 -14.98 1.37 0.25
CA GLU A 33 -15.39 0.96 1.61
C GLU A 33 -16.81 1.46 1.93
N ILE A 34 -17.18 2.65 1.43
CA ILE A 34 -18.54 3.16 1.59
C ILE A 34 -19.55 2.34 0.80
N ILE A 35 -19.22 1.92 -0.42
CA ILE A 35 -20.11 1.09 -1.23
C ILE A 35 -20.30 -0.26 -0.54
N GLU A 36 -19.24 -0.86 -0.03
CA GLU A 36 -19.30 -2.11 0.73
C GLU A 36 -20.15 -1.96 2.00
N TYR A 37 -19.98 -0.86 2.73
CA TYR A 37 -20.80 -0.53 3.88
C TYR A 37 -22.29 -0.36 3.52
N ILE A 38 -22.60 0.30 2.40
CA ILE A 38 -23.99 0.43 1.94
C ILE A 38 -24.56 -0.93 1.52
N LYS A 39 -23.77 -1.79 0.86
CA LYS A 39 -24.16 -3.17 0.53
C LYS A 39 -24.46 -3.97 1.80
N GLU A 40 -23.70 -3.78 2.87
CA GLU A 40 -23.96 -4.39 4.17
C GLU A 40 -25.27 -3.90 4.78
N ILE A 41 -25.51 -2.58 4.80
CA ILE A 41 -26.76 -2.01 5.32
C ILE A 41 -27.97 -2.44 4.47
N SER A 42 -27.83 -2.57 3.15
CA SER A 42 -28.90 -3.01 2.26
C SER A 42 -29.39 -4.43 2.61
N LYS A 43 -28.51 -5.32 3.08
CA LYS A 43 -28.92 -6.65 3.60
C LYS A 43 -29.82 -6.55 4.83
N GLU A 44 -29.65 -5.51 5.65
CA GLU A 44 -30.43 -5.28 6.87
C GLU A 44 -31.63 -4.35 6.66
N ASN A 45 -31.64 -3.56 5.59
CA ASN A 45 -32.66 -2.55 5.30
C ASN A 45 -33.26 -2.76 3.89
N PRO A 46 -34.48 -3.33 3.81
CA PRO A 46 -35.12 -3.65 2.53
C PRO A 46 -35.52 -2.42 1.71
N LEU A 47 -35.38 -1.20 2.26
CA LEU A 47 -35.67 0.04 1.54
C LEU A 47 -34.57 0.46 0.57
N ILE A 48 -33.34 -0.06 0.72
CA ILE A 48 -32.18 0.35 -0.08
C ILE A 48 -32.08 -0.52 -1.33
N GLU A 49 -32.26 0.07 -2.50
CA GLU A 49 -32.07 -0.58 -3.79
C GLU A 49 -30.58 -0.53 -4.21
N GLU A 50 -30.14 -1.51 -5.01
CA GLU A 50 -28.72 -1.74 -5.30
C GLU A 50 -27.99 -0.52 -5.88
N VAL A 51 -26.74 -0.35 -5.40
CA VAL A 51 -25.85 0.77 -5.67
C VAL A 51 -24.98 0.37 -6.88
N ASN A 52 -25.39 0.78 -8.10
CA ASN A 52 -24.71 0.40 -9.36
C ASN A 52 -23.46 1.25 -9.68
N TYR A 53 -22.33 0.94 -9.04
CA TYR A 53 -21.04 1.65 -9.20
C TYR A 53 -19.90 0.72 -9.66
N ASP A 54 -20.11 -0.60 -9.60
CA ASP A 54 -19.09 -1.60 -9.97
C ASP A 54 -18.65 -1.50 -11.44
N TYR A 55 -19.54 -1.04 -12.33
CA TYR A 55 -19.22 -0.85 -13.75
C TYR A 55 -18.18 0.26 -13.98
N GLU A 56 -18.27 1.38 -13.26
CA GLU A 56 -17.34 2.51 -13.45
C GLU A 56 -15.98 2.22 -12.84
N ILE A 57 -15.93 1.51 -11.71
CA ILE A 57 -14.68 1.07 -11.08
C ILE A 57 -13.93 0.12 -12.02
N THR A 58 -14.64 -0.86 -12.57
CA THR A 58 -14.06 -1.82 -13.54
C THR A 58 -13.57 -1.11 -14.79
N LYS A 59 -14.31 -0.12 -15.30
CA LYS A 59 -13.88 0.70 -16.44
C LYS A 59 -12.62 1.50 -16.15
N TYR A 60 -12.50 2.10 -14.96
CA TYR A 60 -11.30 2.84 -14.53
C TYR A 60 -10.08 1.92 -14.41
N LYS A 61 -10.25 0.72 -13.86
CA LYS A 61 -9.18 -0.30 -13.82
C LYS A 61 -8.74 -0.68 -15.24
N ASN A 62 -9.69 -0.97 -16.13
CA ASN A 62 -9.39 -1.39 -17.50
C ASN A 62 -8.80 -0.27 -18.38
N SER A 63 -9.11 1.00 -18.12
CA SER A 63 -8.53 2.12 -18.88
C SER A 63 -7.09 2.43 -18.49
N ASN A 64 -6.67 2.07 -17.27
CA ASN A 64 -5.33 2.33 -16.74
C ASN A 64 -4.49 1.06 -16.58
N ALA A 65 -5.06 -0.12 -16.80
CA ALA A 65 -4.33 -1.35 -17.03
C ALA A 65 -3.89 -1.39 -18.49
N ASP A 66 -2.66 -1.85 -18.77
CA ASP A 66 -2.35 -2.38 -20.10
C ASP A 66 -3.42 -3.42 -20.43
N GLN A 67 -4.15 -3.21 -21.53
CA GLN A 67 -5.42 -3.88 -21.85
C GLN A 67 -5.34 -5.39 -21.56
N PRO A 68 -6.07 -5.92 -20.58
CA PRO A 68 -6.28 -7.36 -20.53
C PRO A 68 -7.18 -7.73 -21.71
N SER A 69 -6.74 -8.69 -22.51
CA SER A 69 -7.52 -9.16 -23.66
C SER A 69 -8.85 -9.73 -23.17
N ILE A 70 -9.90 -9.59 -23.98
CA ILE A 70 -11.28 -10.05 -23.68
C ILE A 70 -11.37 -11.54 -23.25
N GLY A 71 -10.33 -12.34 -23.46
CA GLY A 71 -10.21 -13.72 -22.98
C GLY A 71 -9.57 -13.91 -21.59
N GLU A 72 -9.02 -12.88 -20.96
CA GLU A 72 -8.30 -12.98 -19.66
C GLU A 72 -9.19 -12.74 -18.44
N ILE A 73 -10.43 -12.28 -18.64
CA ILE A 73 -11.38 -11.88 -17.60
C ILE A 73 -11.77 -13.06 -16.67
N ASN A 74 -11.55 -14.31 -17.11
CA ASN A 74 -11.88 -15.52 -16.35
C ASN A 74 -10.67 -16.36 -15.91
N GLN A 75 -9.43 -15.84 -16.00
CA GLN A 75 -8.32 -16.55 -15.38
C GLN A 75 -8.42 -16.40 -13.87
N ALA A 76 -8.87 -17.44 -13.18
CA ALA A 76 -8.63 -17.57 -11.75
C ALA A 76 -7.11 -17.53 -11.57
N THR A 77 -6.59 -16.41 -11.06
CA THR A 77 -5.17 -16.26 -10.75
C THR A 77 -4.88 -17.25 -9.63
N LEU A 78 -4.31 -18.40 -9.99
CA LEU A 78 -3.97 -19.45 -9.04
C LEU A 78 -2.97 -18.86 -8.03
N SER A 79 -3.28 -18.99 -6.74
CA SER A 79 -2.35 -18.61 -5.68
C SER A 79 -1.05 -19.40 -5.80
N MET A 80 0.07 -18.88 -5.27
CA MET A 80 1.35 -19.60 -5.21
C MET A 80 1.15 -21.03 -4.67
N TYR A 81 0.38 -21.17 -3.59
CA TYR A 81 0.06 -22.47 -2.98
C TYR A 81 -0.71 -23.39 -3.94
N GLU A 82 -1.65 -22.85 -4.71
CA GLU A 82 -2.44 -23.62 -5.69
C GLU A 82 -1.59 -24.03 -6.90
N GLN A 83 -0.69 -23.16 -7.36
CA GLN A 83 0.26 -23.49 -8.43
C GLN A 83 1.19 -24.63 -8.02
N LEU A 84 1.73 -24.59 -6.80
CA LEU A 84 2.57 -25.67 -6.26
C LEU A 84 1.79 -26.98 -6.08
N LYS A 85 0.55 -26.91 -5.57
CA LYS A 85 -0.32 -28.09 -5.46
C LYS A 85 -0.66 -28.67 -6.84
N ASN A 86 -0.87 -27.83 -7.86
CA ASN A 86 -1.08 -28.28 -9.24
C ASN A 86 0.15 -29.00 -9.82
N GLN A 87 1.35 -28.49 -9.56
CA GLN A 87 2.58 -29.17 -9.96
C GLN A 87 2.73 -30.52 -9.24
N LEU A 88 2.32 -30.61 -7.97
CA LEU A 88 2.33 -31.86 -7.24
C LEU A 88 1.44 -32.91 -7.88
N TYR A 89 0.26 -32.55 -8.40
CA TYR A 89 -0.61 -33.48 -9.13
C TYR A 89 -0.01 -33.96 -10.46
N MET A 90 0.93 -33.21 -11.05
CA MET A 90 1.68 -33.64 -12.24
C MET A 90 2.81 -34.61 -11.90
N LEU A 91 3.30 -34.59 -10.67
CA LEU A 91 4.29 -35.54 -10.16
C LEU A 91 3.57 -36.79 -9.63
N ASN A 92 4.08 -37.98 -9.97
CA ASN A 92 3.59 -39.24 -9.40
C ASN A 92 4.07 -39.39 -7.94
N VAL A 93 3.46 -38.63 -7.03
CA VAL A 93 3.73 -38.70 -5.59
C VAL A 93 2.96 -39.90 -5.00
N PRO A 94 3.58 -40.70 -4.11
CA PRO A 94 2.85 -41.75 -3.41
C PRO A 94 1.72 -41.17 -2.54
N SER A 95 0.54 -41.81 -2.57
CA SER A 95 -0.67 -41.36 -1.85
C SER A 95 -0.47 -41.16 -0.32
N TYR A 96 0.54 -41.79 0.28
CA TYR A 96 0.90 -41.60 1.69
C TYR A 96 1.73 -40.34 1.98
N LEU A 97 2.33 -39.70 0.96
CA LEU A 97 3.12 -38.46 1.10
C LEU A 97 2.34 -37.21 0.70
N GLU A 98 1.32 -37.33 -0.14
CA GLU A 98 0.46 -36.21 -0.57
C GLU A 98 0.00 -35.29 0.58
N PRO A 99 -0.58 -35.78 1.70
CA PRO A 99 -1.02 -34.90 2.78
C PRO A 99 0.14 -34.21 3.50
N VAL A 100 1.28 -34.90 3.61
CA VAL A 100 2.49 -34.35 4.26
C VAL A 100 3.07 -33.23 3.41
N VAL A 101 3.16 -33.43 2.09
CA VAL A 101 3.68 -32.44 1.15
C VAL A 101 2.73 -31.24 1.03
N SER A 102 1.41 -31.47 0.97
CA SER A 102 0.43 -30.37 0.96
C SER A 102 0.57 -29.49 2.19
N PHE A 103 0.73 -30.10 3.38
CA PHE A 103 0.95 -29.34 4.61
C PHE A 103 2.27 -28.56 4.56
N GLY A 104 3.33 -29.13 3.99
CA GLY A 104 4.59 -28.43 3.77
C GLY A 104 4.47 -27.23 2.85
N ILE A 105 3.72 -27.36 1.75
CA ILE A 105 3.40 -26.25 0.83
C ILE A 105 2.64 -25.15 1.58
N ASP A 106 1.63 -25.52 2.38
CA ASP A 106 0.84 -24.57 3.17
C ASP A 106 1.64 -23.91 4.32
N SER A 107 2.80 -24.48 4.67
CA SER A 107 3.73 -23.94 5.67
C SER A 107 4.80 -23.02 5.08
N LEU A 108 4.80 -22.80 3.76
CA LEU A 108 5.70 -21.85 3.10
C LEU A 108 5.21 -20.42 3.34
N ASN A 109 6.14 -19.48 3.47
CA ASN A 109 5.83 -18.06 3.47
C ASN A 109 5.73 -17.47 2.05
N ASP A 110 5.28 -16.22 1.95
CA ASP A 110 5.11 -15.50 0.68
C ASP A 110 6.41 -15.38 -0.14
N ASP A 111 7.57 -15.45 0.53
CA ASP A 111 8.88 -15.41 -0.13
C ASP A 111 9.32 -16.79 -0.66
N GLY A 112 8.62 -17.87 -0.29
CA GLY A 112 8.89 -19.25 -0.69
C GLY A 112 9.78 -20.06 0.26
N TYR A 113 10.04 -19.56 1.47
CA TYR A 113 10.82 -20.25 2.49
C TYR A 113 9.94 -21.08 3.43
N LEU A 114 10.53 -22.13 4.00
CA LEU A 114 9.91 -22.97 5.02
C LEU A 114 10.17 -22.37 6.41
N ASP A 115 9.11 -21.85 7.05
CA ASP A 115 9.21 -21.22 8.38
C ASP A 115 8.97 -22.20 9.54
N ILE A 116 8.66 -23.46 9.25
CA ILE A 116 8.37 -24.50 10.25
C ILE A 116 9.56 -25.44 10.48
N GLU A 117 9.80 -25.80 11.74
CA GLU A 117 10.77 -26.86 12.07
C GLU A 117 10.24 -28.25 11.69
N LEU A 118 11.13 -29.13 11.21
CA LEU A 118 10.77 -30.49 10.75
C LEU A 118 10.10 -31.33 11.83
N ASN A 119 10.47 -31.13 13.11
CA ASN A 119 9.87 -31.83 14.25
C ASN A 119 8.39 -31.46 14.41
N ILE A 120 8.07 -30.16 14.32
CA ILE A 120 6.70 -29.65 14.47
C ILE A 120 5.85 -30.08 13.26
N TRP A 121 6.43 -30.08 12.07
CA TRP A 121 5.77 -30.60 10.87
C TRP A 121 5.46 -32.11 11.01
N ALA A 122 6.40 -32.91 11.52
CA ALA A 122 6.21 -34.33 11.77
C ALA A 122 5.08 -34.61 12.78
N GLU A 123 5.04 -33.86 13.88
CA GLU A 123 3.99 -33.95 14.91
C GLU A 123 2.61 -33.60 14.35
N ASN A 124 2.50 -32.50 13.61
CA ASN A 124 1.23 -32.06 13.03
C ASN A 124 0.66 -33.06 12.00
N CYS A 125 1.53 -33.78 11.29
CA CYS A 125 1.13 -34.78 10.31
C CYS A 125 1.08 -36.21 10.88
N ASN A 126 1.31 -36.43 12.17
CA ASN A 126 1.43 -37.75 12.81
C ASN A 126 2.37 -38.71 12.04
N THR A 127 3.52 -38.21 11.58
CA THR A 127 4.44 -38.94 10.70
C THR A 127 5.87 -38.94 11.25
N THR A 128 6.77 -39.68 10.61
CA THR A 128 8.19 -39.71 10.99
C THR A 128 8.98 -38.60 10.31
N ILE A 129 10.06 -38.13 10.95
CA ILE A 129 10.97 -37.11 10.40
C ILE A 129 11.50 -37.52 9.02
N GLU A 130 11.84 -38.80 8.84
CA GLU A 130 12.30 -39.34 7.54
C GLU A 130 11.30 -39.11 6.39
N LYS A 131 9.99 -39.19 6.68
CA LYS A 131 8.95 -38.93 5.67
C LYS A 131 8.78 -37.44 5.41
N VAL A 132 8.99 -36.60 6.42
CA VAL A 132 9.01 -35.14 6.28
C VAL A 132 10.19 -34.70 5.42
N GLU A 133 11.37 -35.28 5.60
CA GLU A 133 12.54 -35.01 4.75
C GLU A 133 12.29 -35.42 3.29
N GLN A 134 11.65 -36.57 3.07
CA GLN A 134 11.22 -36.98 1.72
C GLN A 134 10.21 -35.99 1.12
N ALA A 135 9.25 -35.52 1.92
CA ALA A 135 8.28 -34.52 1.50
C ALA A 135 8.95 -33.18 1.18
N LEU A 136 9.92 -32.75 1.99
CA LEU A 136 10.70 -31.53 1.76
C LEU A 136 11.50 -31.63 0.47
N ALA A 137 12.17 -32.76 0.22
CA ALA A 137 12.91 -32.97 -1.02
C ALA A 137 12.00 -32.91 -2.27
N LEU A 138 10.76 -33.39 -2.15
CA LEU A 138 9.75 -33.23 -3.20
C LEU A 138 9.36 -31.77 -3.39
N ILE A 139 9.12 -31.01 -2.32
CA ILE A 139 8.83 -29.56 -2.42
C ILE A 139 9.99 -28.81 -3.06
N GLN A 140 11.23 -29.11 -2.66
CA GLN A 140 12.44 -28.49 -3.21
C GLN A 140 12.70 -28.85 -4.69
N SER A 141 12.03 -29.88 -5.21
CA SER A 141 12.08 -30.25 -6.63
C SER A 141 11.01 -29.56 -7.49
N LEU A 142 10.08 -28.84 -6.87
CA LEU A 142 9.05 -28.06 -7.57
C LEU A 142 9.65 -26.81 -8.22
N GLU A 143 8.92 -26.24 -9.19
CA GLU A 143 9.32 -24.99 -9.83
C GLU A 143 8.59 -23.79 -9.18
N PRO A 144 9.28 -22.69 -8.89
CA PRO A 144 10.67 -22.36 -9.23
C PRO A 144 11.70 -22.96 -8.26
N ALA A 145 12.90 -23.23 -8.78
CA ALA A 145 14.02 -23.73 -7.98
C ALA A 145 14.31 -22.83 -6.76
N GLY A 146 14.63 -23.44 -5.62
CA GLY A 146 14.85 -22.74 -4.35
C GLY A 146 13.62 -22.60 -3.45
N ILE A 147 12.43 -23.04 -3.90
CA ILE A 147 11.23 -23.08 -3.06
C ILE A 147 11.36 -24.15 -1.97
N GLY A 148 10.87 -23.87 -0.77
CA GLY A 148 11.05 -24.76 0.38
C GLY A 148 12.48 -24.79 0.94
N ALA A 149 13.31 -23.80 0.61
CA ALA A 149 14.55 -23.55 1.33
C ALA A 149 14.27 -23.07 2.76
N ARG A 150 15.15 -23.39 3.71
CA ARG A 150 15.10 -22.88 5.09
C ARG A 150 15.91 -21.60 5.26
N THR A 151 16.92 -21.41 4.41
CA THR A 151 17.81 -20.25 4.46
C THR A 151 18.12 -19.73 3.06
N LEU A 152 18.60 -18.49 2.97
CA LEU A 152 19.04 -17.90 1.70
C LEU A 152 20.16 -18.72 1.05
N GLN A 153 21.08 -19.26 1.86
CA GLN A 153 22.15 -20.12 1.36
C GLN A 153 21.59 -21.38 0.70
N GLU A 154 20.64 -22.04 1.35
CA GLU A 154 19.98 -23.23 0.80
C GLU A 154 19.17 -22.88 -0.46
N CYS A 155 18.51 -21.73 -0.49
CA CYS A 155 17.75 -21.25 -1.65
C CYS A 155 18.64 -21.07 -2.87
N ILE A 156 19.77 -20.37 -2.73
CA ILE A 156 20.74 -20.17 -3.82
C ILE A 156 21.35 -21.52 -4.22
N GLN A 157 21.71 -22.36 -3.26
CA GLN A 157 22.25 -23.69 -3.54
C GLN A 157 21.28 -24.57 -4.36
N LEU A 158 19.98 -24.47 -4.09
CA LEU A 158 18.93 -25.19 -4.83
C LEU A 158 18.70 -24.62 -6.25
N GLN A 159 19.03 -23.35 -6.49
CA GLN A 159 18.93 -22.71 -7.80
C GLN A 159 20.16 -22.90 -8.68
N MET A 160 21.33 -23.05 -8.06
CA MET A 160 22.59 -23.25 -8.75
C MET A 160 22.68 -24.65 -9.36
N ASP A 161 23.43 -24.77 -10.46
CA ASP A 161 23.69 -26.07 -11.06
C ASP A 161 24.53 -26.95 -10.12
N LYS A 162 24.21 -28.26 -10.08
CA LYS A 162 24.93 -29.27 -9.28
C LYS A 162 26.38 -29.47 -9.73
N SER A 163 26.77 -28.83 -10.83
CA SER A 163 28.15 -28.74 -11.33
C SER A 163 29.13 -28.05 -10.37
N TYR A 164 28.66 -27.32 -9.35
CA TYR A 164 29.49 -26.61 -8.37
C TYR A 164 29.44 -27.25 -6.96
N PRO A 165 30.27 -28.27 -6.65
CA PRO A 165 30.21 -28.97 -5.37
C PRO A 165 30.62 -28.13 -4.14
N TYR A 166 31.39 -27.06 -4.34
CA TYR A 166 31.90 -26.17 -3.29
C TYR A 166 31.01 -24.95 -3.00
N ILE A 167 29.88 -24.81 -3.71
CA ILE A 167 28.98 -23.65 -3.56
C ILE A 167 28.36 -23.56 -2.16
N GLY A 168 28.03 -24.71 -1.56
CA GLY A 168 27.47 -24.75 -0.20
C GLY A 168 28.44 -24.22 0.85
N GLU A 169 29.72 -24.59 0.73
CA GLU A 169 30.79 -24.10 1.61
C GLU A 169 31.04 -22.60 1.42
N LEU A 170 31.11 -22.14 0.16
CA LEU A 170 31.25 -20.72 -0.18
C LEU A 170 30.14 -19.86 0.45
N LEU A 171 28.88 -20.28 0.29
CA LEU A 171 27.73 -19.52 0.79
C LEU A 171 27.60 -19.57 2.32
N GLN A 172 28.09 -20.63 2.95
CA GLN A 172 28.04 -20.79 4.40
C GLN A 172 29.17 -20.03 5.12
N GLU A 173 30.39 -20.07 4.60
CA GLU A 173 31.58 -19.53 5.28
C GLU A 173 32.08 -18.21 4.68
N HIS A 174 31.76 -17.91 3.42
CA HIS A 174 32.37 -16.83 2.64
C HIS A 174 31.36 -16.00 1.83
N LEU A 175 30.14 -15.82 2.35
CA LEU A 175 29.14 -14.97 1.72
C LEU A 175 29.61 -13.51 1.56
N ASP A 176 30.45 -13.04 2.48
CA ASP A 176 31.05 -11.70 2.42
C ASP A 176 31.91 -11.50 1.16
N TRP A 177 32.61 -12.54 0.70
CA TRP A 177 33.42 -12.46 -0.53
C TRP A 177 32.58 -12.36 -1.79
N VAL A 178 31.37 -12.92 -1.77
CA VAL A 178 30.37 -12.76 -2.83
C VAL A 178 29.82 -11.33 -2.82
N ALA A 179 29.54 -10.77 -1.64
CA ALA A 179 29.04 -9.41 -1.49
C ALA A 179 30.08 -8.33 -1.90
N GLU A 180 31.36 -8.59 -1.66
CA GLU A 180 32.48 -7.69 -2.01
C GLU A 180 33.05 -7.92 -3.42
N GLU A 181 32.50 -8.87 -4.19
CA GLU A 181 32.98 -9.28 -5.52
C GLU A 181 34.48 -9.67 -5.54
N ASN A 182 34.95 -10.34 -4.49
CA ASN A 182 36.37 -10.68 -4.34
C ASN A 182 36.75 -11.95 -5.12
N ILE A 183 36.84 -11.83 -6.45
CA ILE A 183 37.15 -12.92 -7.39
C ILE A 183 38.49 -13.59 -7.06
N SER A 184 39.49 -12.80 -6.66
CA SER A 184 40.83 -13.31 -6.34
C SER A 184 40.84 -14.23 -5.12
N ALA A 185 40.10 -13.89 -4.06
CA ALA A 185 40.00 -14.73 -2.87
C ALA A 185 39.31 -16.08 -3.18
N ILE A 186 38.24 -16.05 -3.97
CA ILE A 186 37.48 -17.24 -4.39
C ILE A 186 38.35 -18.14 -5.28
N SER A 187 39.08 -17.56 -6.24
CA SER A 187 39.98 -18.28 -7.14
C SER A 187 41.09 -19.03 -6.39
N VAL A 188 41.73 -18.38 -5.41
CA VAL A 188 42.81 -18.99 -4.62
C VAL A 188 42.29 -20.09 -3.70
N GLN A 189 41.19 -19.86 -3.00
CA GLN A 189 40.66 -20.81 -2.01
C GLN A 189 40.15 -22.10 -2.67
N TYR A 190 39.41 -21.98 -3.78
CA TYR A 190 38.77 -23.11 -4.46
C TYR A 190 39.55 -23.63 -5.68
N GLN A 191 40.76 -23.11 -5.91
CA GLN A 191 41.64 -23.50 -7.02
C GLN A 191 40.98 -23.37 -8.40
N LEU A 192 40.22 -22.29 -8.59
CA LEU A 192 39.52 -21.99 -9.84
C LEU A 192 40.31 -20.98 -10.67
N THR A 193 40.19 -21.07 -12.00
CA THR A 193 40.62 -19.98 -12.87
C THR A 193 39.74 -18.75 -12.62
N GLU A 194 40.31 -17.54 -12.67
CA GLU A 194 39.57 -16.28 -12.46
C GLU A 194 38.33 -16.17 -13.35
N ASP A 195 38.40 -16.63 -14.60
CA ASP A 195 37.26 -16.69 -15.52
C ASP A 195 36.09 -17.55 -14.98
N LYS A 196 36.39 -18.70 -14.37
CA LYS A 196 35.36 -19.58 -13.81
C LYS A 196 34.75 -19.02 -12.53
N ALA A 197 35.57 -18.37 -11.70
CA ALA A 197 35.10 -17.68 -10.51
C ALA A 197 34.19 -16.49 -10.88
N SER A 198 34.51 -15.76 -11.95
CA SER A 198 33.66 -14.68 -12.45
C SER A 198 32.32 -15.18 -12.99
N VAL A 199 32.31 -16.25 -13.78
CA VAL A 199 31.06 -16.84 -14.31
C VAL A 199 30.17 -17.33 -13.17
N MET A 200 30.75 -18.02 -12.19
CA MET A 200 30.00 -18.50 -11.03
C MET A 200 29.42 -17.34 -10.20
N LEU A 201 30.16 -16.24 -10.03
CA LEU A 201 29.66 -15.07 -9.31
C LEU A 201 28.46 -14.41 -10.04
N GLU A 202 28.53 -14.33 -11.37
CA GLU A 202 27.41 -13.82 -12.18
C GLU A 202 26.19 -14.73 -12.11
N GLU A 203 26.38 -16.06 -12.09
CA GLU A 203 25.30 -17.02 -11.88
C GLU A 203 24.64 -16.84 -10.49
N ILE A 204 25.42 -16.71 -9.42
CA ILE A 204 24.89 -16.45 -8.07
C ILE A 204 24.09 -15.14 -8.03
N LYS A 205 24.55 -14.09 -8.72
CA LYS A 205 23.81 -12.82 -8.81
C LYS A 205 22.53 -12.93 -9.62
N SER A 206 22.49 -13.86 -10.59
CA SER A 206 21.30 -14.12 -11.40
C SER A 206 20.23 -14.94 -10.66
N CYS A 207 20.59 -15.60 -9.55
CA CYS A 207 19.65 -16.32 -8.70
C CYS A 207 18.60 -15.39 -8.08
N HIS A 208 17.38 -15.89 -7.95
CA HIS A 208 16.28 -15.18 -7.30
C HIS A 208 16.26 -15.48 -5.80
N PRO A 209 16.59 -14.52 -4.92
CA PRO A 209 16.64 -14.77 -3.48
C PRO A 209 15.26 -15.03 -2.87
N LYS A 210 14.16 -14.80 -3.59
CA LYS A 210 12.78 -14.95 -3.10
C LYS A 210 11.91 -15.65 -4.16
N PRO A 211 12.07 -16.96 -4.33
CA PRO A 211 11.40 -17.72 -5.40
C PRO A 211 9.87 -17.66 -5.33
N GLY A 212 9.28 -17.53 -4.13
CA GLY A 212 7.82 -17.39 -3.95
C GLY A 212 7.23 -16.15 -4.65
N LYS A 213 8.04 -15.11 -4.88
CA LYS A 213 7.65 -13.92 -5.63
C LYS A 213 7.48 -14.14 -7.14
N LEU A 214 8.05 -15.20 -7.69
CA LEU A 214 7.90 -15.54 -9.10
C LEU A 214 6.53 -16.20 -9.35
N LEU A 215 6.01 -16.94 -8.37
CA LEU A 215 4.71 -17.61 -8.43
C LEU A 215 3.57 -16.69 -7.98
N SER A 216 3.83 -15.83 -6.99
CA SER A 216 2.86 -14.84 -6.59
C SER A 216 2.76 -13.75 -7.66
N GLN A 217 1.71 -13.82 -8.47
CA GLN A 217 1.26 -12.64 -9.19
C GLN A 217 0.87 -11.62 -8.13
N THR A 218 1.68 -10.56 -8.01
CA THR A 218 1.30 -9.43 -7.18
C THR A 218 0.04 -8.88 -7.82
N SER A 219 -1.13 -9.12 -7.21
CA SER A 219 -2.34 -8.44 -7.61
C SER A 219 -2.00 -6.97 -7.55
N THR A 220 -1.93 -6.32 -8.70
CA THR A 220 -1.56 -4.90 -8.73
C THR A 220 -2.67 -4.19 -7.99
N GLU A 221 -2.38 -3.75 -6.76
CA GLU A 221 -3.35 -3.03 -5.95
C GLU A 221 -3.56 -1.68 -6.63
N TYR A 222 -4.63 -1.61 -7.43
CA TYR A 222 -5.01 -0.37 -8.09
C TYR A 222 -5.46 0.63 -7.04
N ILE A 223 -4.69 1.71 -6.89
CA ILE A 223 -5.10 2.85 -6.09
C ILE A 223 -6.25 3.54 -6.83
N ILE A 224 -7.44 3.54 -6.23
CA ILE A 224 -8.62 4.18 -6.80
C ILE A 224 -8.70 5.62 -6.27
N PRO A 225 -8.51 6.64 -7.12
CA PRO A 225 -8.61 8.03 -6.70
C PRO A 225 -10.06 8.45 -6.44
N GLU A 226 -10.25 9.44 -5.58
CA GLU A 226 -11.57 10.00 -5.24
C GLU A 226 -11.96 11.15 -6.17
N ALA A 227 -10.95 11.83 -6.74
CA ALA A 227 -11.14 12.93 -7.69
C ALA A 227 -10.00 13.01 -8.71
N ASN A 228 -10.28 13.62 -9.86
CA ASN A 228 -9.33 13.98 -10.89
C ASN A 228 -9.16 15.51 -10.96
N ILE A 229 -7.91 15.97 -10.93
CA ILE A 229 -7.52 17.37 -11.00
C ILE A 229 -6.87 17.61 -12.36
N TYR A 230 -7.46 18.48 -13.17
CA TYR A 230 -7.03 18.76 -14.54
C TYR A 230 -7.08 20.25 -14.84
N GLU A 231 -6.36 20.65 -15.88
CA GLU A 231 -6.33 22.02 -16.36
C GLU A 231 -7.32 22.17 -17.53
N GLU A 232 -8.17 23.18 -17.45
CA GLU A 232 -9.08 23.57 -18.55
C GLU A 232 -9.08 25.10 -18.67
N ASP A 233 -8.79 25.62 -19.86
CA ASP A 233 -8.70 27.06 -20.15
C ASP A 233 -7.73 27.83 -19.21
N GLY A 234 -6.62 27.22 -18.83
CA GLY A 234 -5.63 27.82 -17.92
C GLY A 234 -6.11 27.91 -16.46
N LYS A 235 -7.18 27.18 -16.10
CA LYS A 235 -7.67 27.09 -14.71
C LYS A 235 -7.70 25.64 -14.25
N TRP A 236 -7.24 25.41 -13.02
CA TRP A 236 -7.33 24.11 -12.37
C TRP A 236 -8.78 23.81 -11.98
N LYS A 237 -9.32 22.71 -12.53
CA LYS A 237 -10.65 22.19 -12.22
C LYS A 237 -10.55 20.81 -11.57
N ILE A 238 -11.59 20.47 -10.81
CA ILE A 238 -11.69 19.21 -10.07
C ILE A 238 -12.96 18.50 -10.54
N SER A 239 -12.82 17.25 -10.97
CA SER A 239 -13.94 16.34 -11.26
C SER A 239 -13.92 15.20 -10.24
N PHE A 240 -15.05 14.93 -9.61
CA PHE A 240 -15.20 13.82 -8.67
C PHE A 240 -15.72 12.58 -9.37
N TYR A 241 -15.24 11.41 -8.96
CA TYR A 241 -15.77 10.14 -9.45
C TYR A 241 -17.09 9.78 -8.75
N LYS A 242 -17.97 9.00 -9.40
CA LYS A 242 -19.30 8.69 -8.84
C LYS A 242 -19.23 7.87 -7.56
N TRP A 243 -18.24 6.99 -7.42
CA TRP A 243 -18.02 6.21 -6.18
C TRP A 243 -17.70 7.08 -4.97
N ASN A 244 -17.30 8.34 -5.16
CA ASN A 244 -17.13 9.27 -4.04
C ASN A 244 -18.47 9.71 -3.43
N SER A 245 -19.57 9.68 -4.19
CA SER A 245 -20.89 10.09 -3.70
C SER A 245 -21.96 9.11 -4.19
N PRO A 246 -22.05 7.91 -3.59
CA PRO A 246 -23.07 6.96 -3.97
C PRO A 246 -24.47 7.49 -3.60
N ALA A 247 -25.30 7.67 -4.62
CA ALA A 247 -26.73 7.84 -4.49
C ALA A 247 -27.37 6.55 -3.98
N ILE A 248 -28.23 6.72 -2.96
CA ILE A 248 -29.07 5.67 -2.41
C ILE A 248 -30.47 5.85 -2.98
N GLU A 249 -30.90 4.89 -3.79
CA GLU A 249 -32.26 4.78 -4.29
C GLU A 249 -33.14 4.05 -3.26
N ILE A 250 -34.37 4.53 -3.11
CA ILE A 250 -35.33 3.97 -2.15
C ILE A 250 -36.39 3.23 -2.96
N ASN A 251 -36.67 2.00 -2.58
CA ASN A 251 -37.72 1.23 -3.23
C ASN A 251 -39.12 1.80 -2.87
N GLU A 252 -39.75 2.44 -3.84
CA GLU A 252 -41.06 3.09 -3.72
C GLU A 252 -42.21 2.09 -3.45
N SER A 253 -42.00 0.79 -3.65
CA SER A 253 -42.99 -0.26 -3.35
C SER A 253 -43.33 -0.29 -1.85
N TYR A 254 -42.38 0.06 -0.98
CA TYR A 254 -42.57 0.09 0.47
C TYR A 254 -43.23 1.38 0.98
N THR A 255 -43.18 2.48 0.22
CA THR A 255 -43.87 3.72 0.61
C THR A 255 -45.40 3.57 0.60
N ASN A 256 -45.92 2.65 -0.21
CA ASN A 256 -47.37 2.39 -0.32
C ASN A 256 -47.90 1.40 0.73
N LEU A 257 -47.02 0.67 1.43
CA LEU A 257 -47.38 -0.30 2.47
C LEU A 257 -47.67 0.33 3.85
N MET A 258 -47.44 1.64 3.98
CA MET A 258 -47.59 2.44 5.21
C MET A 258 -49.02 2.51 5.80
N ALA A 259 -50.02 1.91 5.15
CA ALA A 259 -51.42 2.19 5.42
C ALA A 259 -52.13 1.27 6.43
N ASN A 260 -51.61 0.06 6.72
CA ASN A 260 -52.47 -1.00 7.27
C ASN A 260 -52.14 -1.50 8.69
N GLU A 261 -50.94 -1.32 9.24
CA GLU A 261 -50.60 -1.78 10.62
C GLU A 261 -49.62 -0.84 11.33
N LYS A 262 -49.90 -0.47 12.60
CA LYS A 262 -49.08 0.47 13.40
C LYS A 262 -47.65 -0.03 13.66
N GLU A 263 -47.47 -1.33 13.89
CA GLU A 263 -46.14 -1.91 14.16
C GLU A 263 -45.28 -1.94 12.88
N ALA A 264 -45.88 -2.24 11.73
CA ALA A 264 -45.22 -2.15 10.43
C ALA A 264 -44.88 -0.69 10.06
N GLU A 265 -45.76 0.25 10.38
CA GLU A 265 -45.54 1.69 10.17
C GLU A 265 -44.36 2.22 11.01
N ASP A 266 -44.28 1.82 12.29
CA ASP A 266 -43.18 2.23 13.18
C ASP A 266 -41.83 1.61 12.75
N TYR A 267 -41.84 0.36 12.30
CA TYR A 267 -40.65 -0.30 11.74
C TYR A 267 -40.16 0.41 10.47
N LEU A 268 -41.06 0.69 9.52
CA LEU A 268 -40.69 1.38 8.29
C LEU A 268 -40.19 2.80 8.59
N LYS A 269 -40.81 3.55 9.51
CA LYS A 269 -40.32 4.87 9.95
C LYS A 269 -38.90 4.82 10.50
N GLU A 270 -38.55 3.79 11.27
CA GLU A 270 -37.18 3.62 11.75
C GLU A 270 -36.20 3.36 10.60
N LYS A 271 -36.57 2.50 9.64
CA LYS A 271 -35.75 2.21 8.46
C LYS A 271 -35.61 3.42 7.54
N PHE A 272 -36.64 4.25 7.39
CA PHE A 272 -36.55 5.53 6.66
C PHE A 272 -35.60 6.52 7.35
N LYS A 273 -35.64 6.62 8.68
CA LYS A 273 -34.69 7.46 9.43
C LYS A 273 -33.25 6.97 9.26
N GLN A 274 -33.03 5.66 9.21
CA GLN A 274 -31.71 5.08 8.95
C GLN A 274 -31.19 5.47 7.56
N VAL A 275 -32.05 5.40 6.52
CA VAL A 275 -31.69 5.81 5.16
C VAL A 275 -31.42 7.32 5.08
N ASP A 276 -32.27 8.14 5.68
CA ASP A 276 -32.11 9.60 5.69
C ASP A 276 -30.80 10.03 6.37
N TRP A 277 -30.51 9.44 7.54
CA TRP A 277 -29.23 9.65 8.21
C TRP A 277 -28.05 9.23 7.34
N LEU A 278 -28.12 8.09 6.65
CA LEU A 278 -27.05 7.61 5.77
C LEU A 278 -26.84 8.55 4.57
N LYS A 279 -27.92 9.03 3.93
CA LYS A 279 -27.87 10.04 2.86
C LYS A 279 -27.20 11.32 3.34
N HIS A 280 -27.58 11.81 4.52
CA HIS A 280 -26.97 12.98 5.13
C HIS A 280 -25.48 12.77 5.42
N ALA A 281 -25.09 11.60 5.94
CA ALA A 281 -23.70 11.29 6.23
C ALA A 281 -22.83 11.21 4.96
N ILE A 282 -23.32 10.57 3.89
CA ILE A 282 -22.64 10.48 2.59
C ILE A 282 -22.50 11.87 1.96
N SER A 283 -23.55 12.69 1.99
CA SER A 283 -23.52 14.05 1.49
C SER A 283 -22.52 14.90 2.28
N PHE A 284 -22.55 14.83 3.61
CA PHE A 284 -21.60 15.53 4.47
C PHE A 284 -20.16 15.15 4.19
N ARG A 285 -19.87 13.85 4.02
CA ARG A 285 -18.54 13.37 3.62
C ARG A 285 -18.12 13.92 2.26
N SER A 286 -18.98 13.78 1.25
CA SER A 286 -18.68 14.21 -0.13
C SER A 286 -18.36 15.71 -0.16
N ASN A 287 -19.21 16.52 0.47
CA ASN A 287 -19.03 17.96 0.56
C ASN A 287 -17.76 18.34 1.35
N THR A 288 -17.48 17.66 2.46
CA THR A 288 -16.29 17.92 3.27
C THR A 288 -15.03 17.61 2.47
N LEU A 289 -14.97 16.46 1.82
CA LEU A 289 -13.84 16.07 0.98
C LEU A 289 -13.65 17.05 -0.18
N GLU A 290 -14.74 17.41 -0.86
CA GLU A 290 -14.70 18.37 -1.96
C GLU A 290 -14.14 19.72 -1.53
N ASN A 291 -14.63 20.27 -0.43
CA ASN A 291 -14.15 21.54 0.11
C ASN A 291 -12.67 21.49 0.51
N VAL A 292 -12.22 20.37 1.08
CA VAL A 292 -10.80 20.17 1.42
C VAL A 292 -9.94 20.09 0.17
N ILE A 293 -10.36 19.34 -0.86
CA ILE A 293 -9.60 19.22 -2.11
C ILE A 293 -9.53 20.56 -2.85
N ARG A 294 -10.65 21.29 -2.93
CA ARG A 294 -10.69 22.65 -3.51
C ARG A 294 -9.69 23.58 -2.82
N ASN A 295 -9.71 23.60 -1.49
CA ASN A 295 -8.76 24.39 -0.71
C ASN A 295 -7.30 24.00 -0.98
N ILE A 296 -7.01 22.70 -1.04
CA ILE A 296 -5.66 22.20 -1.37
C ILE A 296 -5.24 22.68 -2.76
N VAL A 297 -6.11 22.56 -3.78
CA VAL A 297 -5.81 23.02 -5.14
C VAL A 297 -5.54 24.52 -5.18
N ASP A 298 -6.36 25.32 -4.51
CA ASP A 298 -6.19 26.77 -4.46
C ASP A 298 -4.89 27.20 -3.78
N LYS A 299 -4.46 26.51 -2.72
CA LYS A 299 -3.21 26.80 -2.01
C LYS A 299 -1.97 26.17 -2.66
N GLN A 300 -2.13 25.28 -3.64
CA GLN A 300 -1.03 24.51 -4.25
C GLN A 300 -0.95 24.69 -5.76
N GLN A 301 -1.48 25.80 -6.31
CA GLN A 301 -1.47 26.07 -7.76
C GLN A 301 -0.05 25.95 -8.35
N MET A 302 0.96 26.47 -7.64
CA MET A 302 2.36 26.41 -8.06
C MET A 302 2.88 24.98 -8.23
N TYR A 303 2.42 24.03 -7.40
CA TYR A 303 2.73 22.62 -7.54
C TYR A 303 2.10 22.03 -8.81
N PHE A 304 0.82 22.34 -9.07
CA PHE A 304 0.14 21.82 -10.25
C PHE A 304 0.71 22.39 -11.54
N GLU A 305 1.27 23.59 -11.54
CA GLU A 305 1.91 24.19 -12.71
C GLU A 305 3.33 23.64 -12.93
N HIS A 306 4.19 23.76 -11.91
CA HIS A 306 5.64 23.57 -12.02
C HIS A 306 6.15 22.25 -11.41
N GLY A 307 5.28 21.46 -10.77
CA GLY A 307 5.60 20.16 -10.20
C GLY A 307 6.10 20.19 -8.75
N SER A 308 6.73 19.09 -8.33
CA SER A 308 7.06 18.80 -6.93
C SER A 308 8.01 19.79 -6.24
N PHE A 309 8.86 20.46 -7.00
CA PHE A 309 9.80 21.45 -6.47
C PHE A 309 9.12 22.76 -6.01
N MET A 310 7.90 23.04 -6.50
CA MET A 310 7.15 24.25 -6.17
C MET A 310 6.00 23.98 -5.18
N LEU A 311 6.11 22.90 -4.39
CA LEU A 311 5.15 22.57 -3.35
C LEU A 311 5.19 23.62 -2.22
N GLN A 312 4.06 24.27 -1.98
CA GLN A 312 3.92 25.26 -0.93
C GLN A 312 3.69 24.60 0.43
N PRO A 313 4.15 25.21 1.53
CA PRO A 313 3.87 24.67 2.86
C PRO A 313 2.40 24.87 3.22
N LEU A 314 1.73 23.78 3.60
CA LEU A 314 0.32 23.76 3.95
C LEU A 314 0.12 22.77 5.09
N THR A 315 -0.48 23.20 6.19
CA THR A 315 -0.75 22.34 7.33
C THR A 315 -2.23 22.02 7.47
N LEU A 316 -2.53 20.91 8.16
CA LEU A 316 -3.91 20.57 8.53
C LEU A 316 -4.62 21.70 9.28
N LYS A 317 -3.88 22.47 10.09
CA LYS A 317 -4.43 23.60 10.85
C LYS A 317 -4.88 24.73 9.92
N ASP A 318 -4.14 24.98 8.85
CA ASP A 318 -4.46 26.05 7.89
C ASP A 318 -5.79 25.75 7.20
N ILE A 319 -5.93 24.52 6.67
CA ILE A 319 -7.18 24.06 6.03
C ILE A 319 -8.34 24.06 7.01
N ALA A 320 -8.13 23.53 8.22
CA ALA A 320 -9.17 23.46 9.24
C ALA A 320 -9.69 24.86 9.64
N THR A 321 -8.79 25.85 9.72
CA THR A 321 -9.13 27.24 10.05
C THR A 321 -9.94 27.89 8.93
N GLU A 322 -9.55 27.67 7.68
CA GLU A 322 -10.22 28.24 6.50
C GLU A 322 -11.62 27.65 6.29
N LEU A 323 -11.76 26.33 6.44
CA LEU A 323 -13.04 25.64 6.32
C LEU A 323 -13.91 25.70 7.59
N ARG A 324 -13.40 26.29 8.68
CA ARG A 324 -14.05 26.32 10.00
C ARG A 324 -14.44 24.92 10.50
N LEU A 325 -13.59 23.93 10.22
CA LEU A 325 -13.74 22.54 10.64
C LEU A 325 -12.75 22.21 11.76
N HIS A 326 -13.04 21.16 12.52
CA HIS A 326 -12.07 20.64 13.47
C HIS A 326 -10.90 19.96 12.73
N ILE A 327 -9.68 20.07 13.26
CA ILE A 327 -8.46 19.49 12.66
C ILE A 327 -8.63 17.98 12.42
N SER A 328 -9.24 17.27 13.38
CA SER A 328 -9.52 15.84 13.25
C SER A 328 -10.51 15.53 12.12
N THR A 329 -11.46 16.41 11.81
CA THR A 329 -12.42 16.22 10.71
C THR A 329 -11.69 16.25 9.37
N VAL A 330 -10.81 17.25 9.17
CA VAL A 330 -9.99 17.36 7.94
C VAL A 330 -9.02 16.18 7.83
N SER A 331 -8.32 15.83 8.92
CA SER A 331 -7.38 14.71 8.91
C SER A 331 -8.06 13.37 8.61
N ARG A 332 -9.30 13.17 9.07
CA ARG A 332 -10.10 11.98 8.76
C ARG A 332 -10.57 11.98 7.31
N ALA A 333 -11.08 13.12 6.85
CA ALA A 333 -11.60 13.27 5.49
C ALA A 333 -10.56 12.96 4.40
N ILE A 334 -9.27 13.22 4.63
CA ILE A 334 -8.21 12.96 3.64
C ILE A 334 -7.47 11.63 3.83
N SER A 335 -7.74 10.92 4.93
CA SER A 335 -6.98 9.72 5.28
C SER A 335 -7.23 8.62 4.25
N ASN A 336 -6.18 7.97 3.77
CA ASN A 336 -6.24 6.92 2.74
C ASN A 336 -6.90 7.35 1.43
N LYS A 337 -6.97 8.65 1.15
CA LYS A 337 -7.56 9.20 -0.08
C LYS A 337 -6.51 9.70 -1.04
N TYR A 338 -6.76 9.45 -2.31
CA TYR A 338 -5.88 9.78 -3.41
C TYR A 338 -6.62 10.64 -4.43
N VAL A 339 -5.85 11.49 -5.11
CA VAL A 339 -6.33 12.29 -6.24
C VAL A 339 -5.48 12.00 -7.45
N GLN A 340 -6.12 11.91 -8.60
CA GLN A 340 -5.43 11.83 -9.88
C GLN A 340 -5.06 13.24 -10.34
N THR A 341 -3.84 13.39 -10.80
CA THR A 341 -3.28 14.65 -11.30
C THR A 341 -2.51 14.38 -12.59
N LYS A 342 -2.08 15.44 -13.30
CA LYS A 342 -1.16 15.30 -14.45
C LYS A 342 0.16 14.60 -14.10
N HIS A 343 0.55 14.60 -12.82
CA HIS A 343 1.78 13.99 -12.30
C HIS A 343 1.55 12.57 -11.75
N GLY A 344 0.37 12.00 -11.94
CA GLY A 344 -0.02 10.68 -11.44
C GLY A 344 -0.99 10.73 -10.27
N VAL A 345 -1.21 9.57 -9.64
CA VAL A 345 -2.11 9.41 -8.49
C VAL A 345 -1.36 9.68 -7.19
N ILE A 346 -1.83 10.67 -6.42
CA ILE A 346 -1.12 11.22 -5.28
C ILE A 346 -2.00 11.19 -4.04
N PRO A 347 -1.49 10.74 -2.87
CA PRO A 347 -2.26 10.79 -1.63
C PRO A 347 -2.50 12.24 -1.19
N LEU A 348 -3.69 12.60 -0.75
CA LEU A 348 -4.01 13.97 -0.34
C LEU A 348 -3.13 14.49 0.80
N LYS A 349 -2.70 13.59 1.69
CA LYS A 349 -1.76 13.90 2.78
C LYS A 349 -0.40 14.39 2.27
N PHE A 350 -0.01 14.06 1.04
CA PHE A 350 1.25 14.52 0.43
C PHE A 350 1.31 16.05 0.34
N PHE A 351 0.20 16.72 0.05
CA PHE A 351 0.15 18.18 -0.06
C PHE A 351 0.28 18.89 1.29
N LEU A 352 0.14 18.15 2.39
CA LEU A 352 0.17 18.70 3.75
C LEU A 352 1.56 18.61 4.35
N GLN A 353 2.47 19.43 3.83
CA GLN A 353 3.84 19.50 4.29
C GLN A 353 4.06 20.71 5.20
N SER A 354 4.76 20.48 6.30
CA SER A 354 5.20 21.57 7.18
C SER A 354 6.24 22.44 6.48
N GLY A 355 6.10 23.74 6.65
CA GLY A 355 7.03 24.74 6.16
C GLY A 355 8.13 25.08 7.15
N VAL A 356 9.29 25.47 6.62
CA VAL A 356 10.34 26.16 7.38
C VAL A 356 10.31 27.63 6.99
N LYS A 357 10.20 28.50 7.99
CA LYS A 357 10.26 29.96 7.78
C LYS A 357 11.68 30.35 7.39
N GLN A 358 11.80 31.06 6.28
CA GLN A 358 13.05 31.63 5.80
C GLN A 358 13.28 33.02 6.39
N SER A 359 14.51 33.52 6.24
CA SER A 359 14.90 34.87 6.65
C SER A 359 14.18 35.98 5.88
N ASP A 360 13.74 35.70 4.64
CA ASP A 360 12.99 36.62 3.78
C ASP A 360 11.48 36.66 4.09
N GLY A 361 11.04 35.96 5.15
CA GLY A 361 9.62 35.84 5.51
C GLY A 361 8.83 34.83 4.66
N GLN A 362 9.38 34.39 3.53
CA GLN A 362 8.87 33.28 2.74
C GLN A 362 8.98 31.94 3.49
N GLN A 363 8.12 30.97 3.14
CA GLN A 363 8.16 29.63 3.72
C GLN A 363 8.38 28.59 2.64
N THR A 364 9.31 27.67 2.88
CA THR A 364 9.58 26.55 1.98
C THR A 364 9.12 25.25 2.62
N SER A 365 8.45 24.40 1.84
CA SER A 365 8.05 23.07 2.29
C SER A 365 9.27 22.21 2.65
N SER A 366 9.18 21.51 3.77
CA SER A 366 10.23 20.58 4.20
C SER A 366 10.48 19.45 3.18
N PHE A 367 9.47 19.08 2.39
CA PHE A 367 9.61 18.12 1.30
C PHE A 367 10.51 18.67 0.18
N VAL A 368 10.28 19.91 -0.25
CA VAL A 368 11.11 20.57 -1.27
C VAL A 368 12.56 20.67 -0.81
N ILE A 369 12.80 21.04 0.45
CA ILE A 369 14.16 21.10 1.01
C ILE A 369 14.84 19.72 0.95
N LYS A 370 14.13 18.64 1.29
CA LYS A 370 14.67 17.27 1.19
C LYS A 370 14.99 16.89 -0.25
N GLN A 371 14.12 17.23 -1.19
CA GLN A 371 14.32 16.93 -2.61
C GLN A 371 15.51 17.71 -3.17
N LEU A 372 15.69 18.98 -2.79
CA LEU A 372 16.87 19.77 -3.15
C LEU A 372 18.16 19.20 -2.55
N ILE A 373 18.13 18.76 -1.28
CA ILE A 373 19.27 18.06 -0.65
C ILE A 373 19.60 16.79 -1.45
N PHE A 374 18.58 16.01 -1.81
CA PHE A 374 18.78 14.80 -2.60
C PHE A 374 19.42 15.10 -3.97
N GLU A 375 18.93 16.11 -4.68
CA GLU A 375 19.47 16.50 -5.99
C GLU A 375 20.92 17.00 -5.88
N LEU A 376 21.23 17.82 -4.87
CA LEU A 376 22.59 18.28 -4.59
C LEU A 376 23.55 17.12 -4.29
N LEU A 377 23.06 16.07 -3.63
CA LEU A 377 23.84 14.88 -3.31
C LEU A 377 23.97 13.92 -4.50
N LYS A 378 22.95 13.83 -5.36
CA LYS A 378 22.99 13.02 -6.57
C LYS A 378 24.08 13.51 -7.54
N HIS A 379 24.27 14.82 -7.64
CA HIS A 379 25.32 15.45 -8.44
C HIS A 379 26.61 15.71 -7.64
N GLU A 380 26.82 15.05 -6.49
CA GLU A 380 28.03 15.23 -5.70
C GLU A 380 29.23 14.50 -6.30
N ASN A 381 30.42 15.07 -6.09
CA ASN A 381 31.66 14.38 -6.44
C ASN A 381 31.94 13.31 -5.37
N LYS A 382 31.88 12.03 -5.76
CA LYS A 382 32.10 10.88 -4.85
C LYS A 382 33.46 10.92 -4.15
N HIS A 383 34.50 11.48 -4.76
CA HIS A 383 35.83 11.60 -4.13
C HIS A 383 35.91 12.69 -3.05
N LYS A 384 34.95 13.62 -3.04
CA LYS A 384 34.87 14.71 -2.06
C LYS A 384 33.40 14.95 -1.68
N PRO A 385 32.81 14.05 -0.88
CA PRO A 385 31.40 14.12 -0.54
C PRO A 385 31.07 15.43 0.17
N LEU A 386 29.90 15.98 -0.11
CA LEU A 386 29.47 17.25 0.48
C LEU A 386 29.22 17.06 1.98
N SER A 387 29.83 17.90 2.81
CA SER A 387 29.53 17.94 4.23
C SER A 387 28.19 18.64 4.49
N ASP A 388 27.51 18.32 5.60
CA ASP A 388 26.24 18.96 5.97
C ASP A 388 26.34 20.49 6.02
N GLN A 389 27.52 21.04 6.32
CA GLN A 389 27.76 22.49 6.30
C GLN A 389 27.82 23.05 4.88
N MET A 390 28.42 22.32 3.94
CA MET A 390 28.49 22.72 2.53
C MET A 390 27.12 22.65 1.85
N ILE A 391 26.32 21.61 2.16
CA ILE A 391 24.94 21.49 1.68
C ILE A 391 24.12 22.68 2.16
N LYS A 392 24.24 23.04 3.45
CA LYS A 392 23.59 24.22 4.02
C LYS A 392 23.98 25.52 3.28
N ASN A 393 25.27 25.70 2.98
CA ASN A 393 25.73 26.88 2.27
C ASN A 393 25.21 26.93 0.82
N ARG A 394 25.25 25.82 0.07
CA ARG A 394 24.68 25.75 -1.28
C ARG A 394 23.19 26.04 -1.33
N LEU A 395 22.42 25.50 -0.38
CA LEU A 395 20.99 25.80 -0.28
C LEU A 395 20.71 27.30 -0.09
N TYR A 396 21.59 28.00 0.62
CA TYR A 396 21.50 29.45 0.77
C TYR A 396 21.95 30.20 -0.50
N GLU A 397 23.08 29.82 -1.09
CA GLU A 397 23.65 30.49 -2.27
C GLU A 397 22.81 30.31 -3.54
N GLU A 398 22.30 29.10 -3.78
CA GLU A 398 21.58 28.75 -5.02
C GLU A 398 20.07 29.03 -4.91
N PHE A 399 19.48 28.81 -3.73
CA PHE A 399 18.02 28.84 -3.54
C PHE A 399 17.55 29.85 -2.48
N SER A 400 18.45 30.62 -1.86
CA SER A 400 18.14 31.55 -0.77
C SER A 400 17.46 30.89 0.45
N ILE A 401 17.67 29.58 0.65
CA ILE A 401 17.06 28.81 1.75
C ILE A 401 17.98 28.86 2.98
N SER A 402 17.56 29.61 4.00
CA SER A 402 18.27 29.67 5.29
C SER A 402 17.78 28.58 6.26
N ILE A 403 18.62 27.57 6.50
CA ILE A 403 18.35 26.48 7.47
C ILE A 403 19.55 26.17 8.35
N ALA A 404 19.28 25.63 9.54
CA ALA A 404 20.33 25.19 10.46
C ALA A 404 21.01 23.90 9.98
N ARG A 405 22.30 23.74 10.27
CA ARG A 405 23.08 22.52 9.97
C ARG A 405 22.42 21.25 10.54
N ARG A 406 21.89 21.32 11.77
CA ARG A 406 21.17 20.19 12.41
C ARG A 406 19.92 19.78 11.63
N THR A 407 19.25 20.73 10.98
CA THR A 407 18.07 20.47 10.13
C THR A 407 18.47 19.74 8.85
N VAL A 408 19.56 20.16 8.21
CA VAL A 408 20.13 19.45 7.05
C VAL A 408 20.49 18.01 7.40
N MET A 409 21.21 17.81 8.50
CA MET A 409 21.58 16.48 9.01
C MET A 409 20.35 15.60 9.24
N LYS A 410 19.33 16.12 9.94
CA LYS A 410 18.07 15.42 10.19
C LYS A 410 17.36 15.03 8.90
N TYR A 411 17.31 15.92 7.91
CA TYR A 411 16.66 15.63 6.62
C TYR A 411 17.45 14.61 5.79
N ARG A 412 18.79 14.66 5.82
CA ARG A 412 19.66 13.66 5.19
C ARG A 412 19.44 12.27 5.80
N GLU A 413 19.39 12.17 7.13
CA GLU A 413 19.14 10.90 7.83
C GLU A 413 17.76 10.32 7.50
N GLN A 414 16.72 11.16 7.39
CA GLN A 414 15.39 10.74 6.96
C GLN A 414 15.35 10.22 5.51
N LEU A 415 16.30 10.62 4.67
CA LEU A 415 16.46 10.12 3.30
C LEU A 415 17.32 8.84 3.25
N GLY A 416 17.79 8.32 4.39
CA GLY A 416 18.63 7.12 4.45
C GLY A 416 20.07 7.35 3.96
N ILE A 417 20.50 8.59 3.75
CA ILE A 417 21.81 8.90 3.18
C ILE A 417 22.85 8.96 4.32
N ALA A 418 23.94 8.23 4.18
CA ALA A 418 25.02 8.19 5.17
C ALA A 418 25.77 9.54 5.29
N SER A 419 26.51 9.73 6.38
CA SER A 419 27.28 10.96 6.60
C SER A 419 28.44 11.09 5.60
N SER A 420 28.95 12.31 5.40
CA SER A 420 30.10 12.55 4.52
C SER A 420 31.32 11.68 4.86
N THR A 421 31.49 11.29 6.13
CA THR A 421 32.60 10.43 6.56
C THR A 421 32.44 8.98 6.10
N LYS A 422 31.20 8.47 6.05
CA LYS A 422 30.89 7.11 5.58
C LYS A 422 30.74 7.02 4.06
N ARG A 423 30.63 8.15 3.36
CA ARG A 423 30.52 8.25 1.90
C ARG A 423 31.83 8.55 1.19
N LYS A 424 32.91 8.78 1.96
CA LYS A 424 34.23 9.11 1.42
C LYS A 424 34.96 7.86 0.96
#